data_AF-A0A9R0AG70-F1
#
_entry.id   AF-A0A9R0AG70-F1
#
_cell.length_a   1.000
_cell.length_b   1.000
_cell.length_c   1.000
_cell.angle_alpha   90.00
_cell.angle_beta   90.00
_cell.angle_gamma   90.00
#
_symmetry.space_group_name_H-M   'P 1'
#
loop_
_entity.id
_entity.type
_entity.pdbx_description
1 polymer ?
#
loop_
_entity_poly.entity_id
_entity_poly.type
_entity_poly.pdbx_seq_one_letter_code
_entity_poly.pdbx_strand_id
1 'polypeptide(L)'
;MELAEKKLKRYATMQFNTVDSARPHRPMLKSEMLSQDDPKSRPMLELREKLQPEVIELIKQQRLNRLCEGTCFRKISARRRQDKFWYCRLSPNHKVLHYGDIEEFSQGQISHDSLQEKVTVADIKAVVTGKDCPHIREKGALKNKYNIWTDGLNALLGKEMTSELTKSDMDTLVTMELKLRLLDLENIQIPDVPPPVPKVPSTYDFVYDFSQQHT
;
A
#
# COMPACT_ATOMS: atom_id res chain seq x y z
N MET A 1 13.19 12.38 -2.26
CA MET A 1 12.38 12.32 -1.02
C MET A 1 11.10 13.15 -1.12
N GLU A 2 11.16 14.41 -1.56
CA GLU A 2 9.99 15.31 -1.62
C GLU A 2 8.84 14.84 -2.53
N LEU A 3 9.14 14.15 -3.64
CA LEU A 3 8.12 13.61 -4.55
C LEU A 3 7.34 12.43 -3.95
N ALA A 4 8.01 11.60 -3.14
CA ALA A 4 7.39 10.46 -2.45
C ALA A 4 6.48 10.95 -1.30
N GLU A 5 6.89 11.98 -0.56
CA GLU A 5 6.05 12.63 0.45
C GLU A 5 4.86 13.36 -0.16
N LYS A 6 5.03 14.03 -1.31
CA LYS A 6 3.92 14.65 -2.05
C LYS A 6 2.93 13.61 -2.55
N LYS A 7 3.39 12.45 -3.04
CA LYS A 7 2.52 11.33 -3.41
C LYS A 7 1.78 10.78 -2.19
N LEU A 8 2.48 10.53 -1.07
CA LEU A 8 1.88 10.00 0.16
C LEU A 8 0.84 10.96 0.78
N LYS A 9 1.10 12.27 0.79
CA LYS A 9 0.14 13.30 1.23
C LYS A 9 -1.11 13.30 0.36
N ARG A 10 -0.97 13.16 -0.97
CA ARG A 10 -2.10 13.10 -1.90
C ARG A 10 -2.98 11.86 -1.67
N TYR A 11 -2.37 10.73 -1.30
CA TYR A 11 -3.09 9.51 -0.91
C TYR A 11 -3.76 9.61 0.47
N ALA A 12 -3.17 10.32 1.43
CA ALA A 12 -3.75 10.53 2.77
C ALA A 12 -4.99 11.43 2.74
N THR A 13 -5.01 12.47 1.89
CA THR A 13 -6.17 13.37 1.75
C THR A 13 -7.40 12.67 1.18
N MET A 14 -7.26 11.54 0.49
CA MET A 14 -8.40 10.77 -0.04
C MET A 14 -9.10 9.89 1.01
N GLN A 15 -8.56 9.71 2.22
CA GLN A 15 -9.14 8.81 3.23
C GLN A 15 -9.84 9.49 4.42
N PHE A 16 -10.02 10.81 4.38
CA PHE A 16 -10.81 11.51 5.40
C PHE A 16 -11.81 12.46 4.76
N ASN A 17 -12.90 11.91 4.23
CA ASN A 17 -14.17 12.62 4.18
C ASN A 17 -15.25 11.68 4.70
N THR A 18 -15.62 11.90 5.95
CA THR A 18 -16.76 11.30 6.63
C THR A 18 -18.03 11.61 5.84
N VAL A 19 -18.86 10.59 5.68
CA VAL A 19 -20.13 10.60 4.96
C VAL A 19 -21.06 11.65 5.56
N ASP A 20 -21.35 12.71 4.81
CA ASP A 20 -22.43 13.66 5.12
C ASP A 20 -23.69 13.23 4.36
N SER A 21 -24.68 12.77 5.11
CA SER A 21 -25.89 12.11 4.62
C SER A 21 -26.98 13.13 4.25
N ALA A 22 -26.78 13.96 3.22
CA ALA A 22 -27.86 14.84 2.73
C ALA A 22 -27.60 15.51 1.36
N ARG A 23 -27.12 14.80 0.33
CA ARG A 23 -27.19 15.33 -1.05
C ARG A 23 -27.90 14.36 -1.99
N PRO A 24 -28.86 14.83 -2.80
CA PRO A 24 -29.43 14.01 -3.85
C PRO A 24 -28.30 13.60 -4.79
N HIS A 25 -28.12 12.29 -4.91
CA HIS A 25 -27.15 11.66 -5.78
C HIS A 25 -27.34 12.21 -7.21
N ARG A 26 -26.44 13.08 -7.65
CA ARG A 26 -26.16 13.21 -9.08
C ARG A 26 -25.72 11.81 -9.51
N PRO A 27 -26.41 11.14 -10.45
CA PRO A 27 -25.93 9.88 -10.96
C PRO A 27 -24.54 10.17 -11.54
N MET A 28 -23.51 9.54 -10.97
CA MET A 28 -22.23 9.46 -11.67
C MET A 28 -22.56 8.89 -13.04
N LEU A 29 -22.33 9.70 -14.07
CA LEU A 29 -22.50 9.28 -15.45
C LEU A 29 -21.77 7.96 -15.60
N LYS A 30 -22.58 6.95 -15.95
CA LYS A 30 -22.25 5.59 -16.30
C LYS A 30 -20.77 5.33 -16.50
N SER A 31 -20.32 4.31 -15.78
CA SER A 31 -19.16 3.45 -16.00
C SER A 31 -19.13 2.79 -17.41
N GLU A 32 -19.57 3.47 -18.47
CA GLU A 32 -19.75 2.93 -19.84
C GLU A 32 -18.96 3.72 -20.91
N MET A 33 -17.82 4.33 -20.56
CA MET A 33 -16.93 4.98 -21.57
C MET A 33 -15.46 4.53 -21.53
N LEU A 34 -15.15 3.40 -20.91
CA LEU A 34 -13.81 2.79 -20.97
C LEU A 34 -13.95 1.32 -21.32
N SER A 35 -14.29 1.02 -22.57
CA SER A 35 -14.37 -0.35 -23.09
C SER A 35 -13.55 -0.48 -24.37
N GLN A 36 -12.28 -0.08 -24.31
CA GLN A 36 -11.32 -0.39 -25.37
C GLN A 36 -10.08 -1.14 -24.85
N ASP A 37 -9.72 -0.94 -23.59
CA ASP A 37 -8.63 -1.71 -22.98
C ASP A 37 -9.17 -2.95 -22.29
N ASP A 38 -9.11 -4.11 -22.96
CA ASP A 38 -9.26 -5.38 -22.24
C ASP A 38 -8.09 -5.48 -21.25
N PRO A 39 -8.32 -5.47 -19.93
CA PRO A 39 -7.26 -5.56 -18.92
C PRO A 39 -6.46 -6.88 -19.00
N LYS A 40 -6.86 -7.81 -19.87
CA LYS A 40 -6.19 -9.09 -20.12
C LYS A 40 -5.40 -9.12 -21.42
N SER A 41 -5.36 -8.06 -22.22
CA SER A 41 -4.52 -8.05 -23.43
C SER A 41 -3.05 -8.19 -23.05
N ARG A 42 -2.25 -8.81 -23.94
CA ARG A 42 -0.84 -9.11 -23.66
C ARG A 42 -0.02 -7.87 -23.27
N PRO A 43 -0.14 -6.71 -23.97
CA PRO A 43 0.58 -5.51 -23.57
C PRO A 43 0.18 -4.98 -22.19
N MET A 44 -1.10 -5.13 -21.81
CA MET A 44 -1.59 -4.73 -20.48
C MET A 44 -1.02 -5.62 -19.37
N LEU A 45 -0.97 -6.93 -19.60
CA LEU A 45 -0.39 -7.88 -18.64
C LEU A 45 1.11 -7.64 -18.45
N GLU A 46 1.86 -7.46 -19.54
CA GLU A 46 3.31 -7.18 -19.48
C GLU A 46 3.60 -5.87 -18.74
N LEU A 47 2.79 -4.83 -18.95
CA LEU A 47 2.91 -3.57 -18.22
C LEU A 47 2.53 -3.75 -16.75
N ARG A 48 1.46 -4.49 -16.45
CA ARG A 48 1.04 -4.80 -15.08
C ARG A 48 2.15 -5.49 -14.29
N GLU A 49 2.78 -6.51 -14.86
CA GLU A 49 3.90 -7.24 -14.25
C GLU A 49 5.10 -6.34 -13.97
N LYS A 50 5.44 -5.43 -14.89
CA LYS A 50 6.53 -4.47 -14.69
C LYS A 50 6.26 -3.45 -13.57
N LEU A 51 5.00 -3.13 -13.29
CA LEU A 51 4.62 -2.18 -12.25
C LEU A 51 4.57 -2.79 -10.84
N GLN A 52 4.31 -4.10 -10.72
CA GLN A 52 4.15 -4.77 -9.42
C GLN A 52 5.32 -4.55 -8.44
N PRO A 53 6.61 -4.62 -8.85
CA PRO A 53 7.74 -4.43 -7.93
C PRO A 53 7.81 -3.03 -7.31
N GLU A 54 7.45 -1.99 -8.06
CA GLU A 54 7.43 -0.62 -7.52
C GLU A 54 6.27 -0.45 -6.54
N VAL A 55 5.09 -0.99 -6.89
CA VAL A 55 3.90 -0.90 -6.06
C VAL A 55 4.04 -1.70 -4.77
N ILE A 56 4.62 -2.90 -4.80
CA ILE A 56 4.81 -3.70 -3.58
C ILE A 56 5.76 -3.00 -2.60
N GLU A 57 6.80 -2.33 -3.09
CA GLU A 57 7.72 -1.56 -2.25
C GLU A 57 7.03 -0.32 -1.65
N LEU A 58 6.13 0.32 -2.39
CA LEU A 58 5.30 1.41 -1.85
C LEU A 58 4.37 0.92 -0.73
N ILE A 59 3.69 -0.22 -0.94
CA ILE A 59 2.83 -0.83 0.09
C ILE A 59 3.67 -1.17 1.31
N LYS A 60 4.86 -1.75 1.12
CA LYS A 60 5.79 -2.11 2.18
C LYS A 60 6.17 -0.90 3.02
N GLN A 61 6.57 0.20 2.39
CA GLN A 61 6.87 1.46 3.08
C GLN A 61 5.68 1.96 3.89
N GLN A 62 4.47 1.90 3.33
CA GLN A 62 3.26 2.27 4.04
C GLN A 62 3.02 1.39 5.27
N ARG A 63 3.21 0.06 5.18
CA ARG A 63 3.06 -0.85 6.31
C ARG A 63 4.06 -0.56 7.42
N LEU A 64 5.33 -0.36 7.07
CA LEU A 64 6.39 -0.02 8.03
C LEU A 64 6.09 1.30 8.74
N ASN A 65 5.61 2.31 8.01
CA ASN A 65 5.19 3.59 8.60
C ASN A 65 4.06 3.40 9.61
N ARG A 66 3.06 2.55 9.31
CA ARG A 66 1.98 2.22 10.25
C ARG A 66 2.46 1.45 11.48
N LEU A 67 3.47 0.59 11.34
CA LEU A 67 4.11 -0.03 12.50
C LEU A 67 4.84 1.01 13.36
N CYS A 68 5.51 1.97 12.73
CA CYS A 68 6.18 3.08 13.42
C CYS A 68 5.21 3.99 14.16
N GLU A 69 4.02 4.24 13.60
CA GLU A 69 2.90 4.92 14.28
C GLU A 69 2.37 4.12 15.47
N GLY A 70 2.47 2.80 15.43
CA GLY A 70 2.07 1.89 16.51
C GLY A 70 0.57 1.62 16.58
N THR A 71 0.19 0.67 17.44
CA THR A 71 -1.21 0.25 17.60
C THR A 71 -1.48 -0.22 19.02
N CYS A 72 -2.63 0.16 19.56
CA CYS A 72 -3.12 -0.39 20.82
C CYS A 72 -3.85 -1.71 20.60
N PHE A 73 -3.49 -2.69 21.43
CA PHE A 73 -4.02 -4.03 21.49
C PHE A 73 -4.76 -4.21 22.81
N ARG A 74 -5.93 -4.85 22.74
CA ARG A 74 -6.67 -5.23 23.93
C ARG A 74 -6.02 -6.46 24.54
N LYS A 75 -5.75 -6.45 25.85
CA LYS A 75 -5.29 -7.65 26.56
C LYS A 75 -6.39 -8.71 26.54
N ILE A 76 -5.97 -9.92 26.25
CA ILE A 76 -6.82 -11.10 26.36
C ILE A 76 -6.92 -11.45 27.85
N SER A 77 -8.15 -11.51 28.38
CA SER A 77 -8.43 -11.93 29.76
C SER A 77 -9.55 -12.96 29.78
N ALA A 78 -9.36 -14.05 30.53
CA ALA A 78 -10.39 -15.06 30.78
C ALA A 78 -11.55 -14.52 31.65
N ARG A 79 -11.33 -13.44 32.41
CA ARG A 79 -12.34 -12.80 33.26
C ARG A 79 -12.63 -11.37 32.76
N ARG A 80 -13.86 -11.14 32.26
CA ARG A 80 -14.35 -9.87 31.69
C ARG A 80 -14.55 -8.73 32.72
N ARG A 81 -13.58 -8.45 33.59
CA ARG A 81 -13.78 -7.43 34.64
C ARG A 81 -13.17 -6.06 34.36
N GLN A 82 -12.13 -5.92 33.53
CA GLN A 82 -11.60 -4.62 33.10
C GLN A 82 -10.96 -4.72 31.70
N ASP A 83 -11.24 -3.76 30.81
CA ASP A 83 -10.60 -3.63 29.50
C ASP A 83 -9.20 -3.04 29.68
N LYS A 84 -8.18 -3.92 29.79
CA LYS A 84 -6.77 -3.52 29.81
C LYS A 84 -6.20 -3.48 28.39
N PHE A 85 -5.36 -2.51 28.11
CA PHE A 85 -4.69 -2.37 26.82
C PHE A 85 -3.18 -2.39 26.98
N TRP A 86 -2.50 -2.76 25.90
CA TRP A 86 -1.07 -2.58 25.73
C TRP A 86 -0.84 -2.01 24.35
N TYR A 87 0.31 -1.39 24.13
CA TYR A 87 0.65 -0.77 22.85
C TYR A 87 1.98 -1.28 22.36
N CYS A 88 2.08 -1.38 21.05
CA CYS A 88 3.29 -1.79 20.37
C CYS A 88 3.56 -0.84 19.21
N ARG A 89 4.82 -0.46 19.01
CA ARG A 89 5.28 0.32 17.86
C ARG A 89 6.68 -0.10 17.43
N LEU A 90 6.98 0.09 16.17
CA LEU A 90 8.31 -0.06 15.61
C LEU A 90 9.11 1.22 15.80
N SER A 91 10.41 1.09 16.04
CA SER A 91 11.35 2.20 16.05
C SER A 91 11.49 2.78 14.64
N PRO A 92 11.70 4.10 14.46
CA PRO A 92 11.81 4.72 13.13
C PRO A 92 12.91 4.14 12.22
N ASN A 93 13.92 3.49 12.81
CA ASN A 93 15.00 2.81 12.08
C ASN A 93 14.67 1.35 11.71
N HIS A 94 13.46 0.87 12.04
CA HIS A 94 12.96 -0.47 11.77
C HIS A 94 13.73 -1.62 12.46
N LYS A 95 14.41 -1.35 13.57
CA LYS A 95 15.27 -2.33 14.26
C LYS A 95 14.71 -2.87 15.57
N VAL A 96 13.80 -2.17 16.22
CA VAL A 96 13.31 -2.52 17.56
C VAL A 96 11.80 -2.30 17.65
N LEU A 97 11.07 -3.31 18.13
CA LEU A 97 9.68 -3.16 18.55
C LEU A 97 9.65 -2.78 20.03
N HIS A 98 9.01 -1.67 20.34
CA HIS A 98 8.77 -1.19 21.69
C HIS A 98 7.33 -1.51 22.08
N TYR A 99 7.12 -2.08 23.26
CA TYR A 99 5.79 -2.37 23.76
C TYR A 99 5.66 -2.25 25.27
N GLY A 100 4.42 -2.12 25.74
CA GLY A 100 4.13 -1.99 27.16
C GLY A 100 2.65 -1.79 27.45
N ASP A 101 2.31 -1.91 28.73
CA ASP A 101 0.96 -1.70 29.24
C ASP A 101 0.57 -0.22 29.22
N ILE A 102 -0.71 0.05 29.01
CA ILE A 102 -1.27 1.41 29.07
C ILE A 102 -2.47 1.41 29.99
N GLU A 103 -2.47 2.35 30.93
CA GLU A 103 -3.54 2.55 31.91
C GLU A 103 -4.63 3.50 31.38
N GLU A 104 -4.27 4.57 30.66
CA GLU A 104 -5.22 5.50 30.02
C GLU A 104 -4.89 5.73 28.54
N PHE A 105 -5.89 5.61 27.67
CA PHE A 105 -5.77 5.94 26.25
C PHE A 105 -5.82 7.46 26.07
N SER A 106 -4.73 8.17 26.39
CA SER A 106 -4.58 9.55 25.95
C SER A 106 -4.53 9.54 24.42
N GLN A 107 -5.39 10.31 23.74
CA GLN A 107 -5.47 10.43 22.28
C GLN A 107 -4.17 10.94 21.59
N GLY A 108 -3.05 11.05 22.30
CA GLY A 108 -1.76 11.54 21.82
C GLY A 108 -0.80 10.44 21.35
N GLN A 109 0.27 10.85 20.66
CA GLN A 109 1.38 9.96 20.29
C GLN A 109 2.09 9.43 21.54
N ILE A 110 2.06 8.10 21.71
CA ILE A 110 2.79 7.43 22.78
C ILE A 110 4.27 7.36 22.38
N SER A 111 5.12 8.03 23.15
CA SER A 111 6.57 8.02 22.90
C SER A 111 7.14 6.62 23.04
N HIS A 112 8.18 6.31 22.26
CA HIS A 112 8.88 5.03 22.35
C HIS A 112 9.64 4.85 23.68
N ASP A 113 9.96 5.96 24.38
CA ASP A 113 10.66 5.95 25.67
C ASP A 113 9.77 5.57 26.86
N SER A 114 8.44 5.71 26.73
CA SER A 114 7.49 5.34 27.78
C SER A 114 7.14 3.84 27.79
N LEU A 115 7.58 3.10 26.78
CA LEU A 115 7.33 1.66 26.63
C LEU A 115 8.51 0.87 27.21
N GLN A 116 8.22 0.05 28.20
CA GLN A 116 9.23 -0.56 29.06
C GLN A 116 9.92 -1.77 28.42
N GLU A 117 9.21 -2.48 27.55
CA GLU A 117 9.70 -3.71 26.94
C GLU A 117 10.12 -3.52 25.48
N LYS A 118 11.12 -4.28 25.05
CA LYS A 118 11.76 -4.15 23.73
C LYS A 118 12.08 -5.53 23.14
N VAL A 119 11.79 -5.73 21.86
CA VAL A 119 12.26 -6.87 21.07
C VAL A 119 13.04 -6.34 19.88
N THR A 120 14.26 -6.84 19.64
CA THR A 120 14.98 -6.48 18.42
C THR A 120 14.40 -7.26 17.25
N VAL A 121 14.26 -6.60 16.09
CA VAL A 121 13.69 -7.23 14.88
C VAL A 121 14.58 -8.40 14.41
N ALA A 122 15.89 -8.31 14.63
CA ALA A 122 16.83 -9.37 14.29
C ALA A 122 16.60 -10.67 15.09
N ASP A 123 16.05 -10.57 16.30
CA ASP A 123 15.78 -11.74 17.16
C ASP A 123 14.44 -12.43 16.83
N ILE A 124 13.62 -11.83 15.97
CA ILE A 124 12.32 -12.38 15.59
C ILE A 124 12.52 -13.55 14.61
N LYS A 125 12.17 -14.76 15.04
CA LYS A 125 12.32 -15.97 14.21
C LYS A 125 11.18 -16.18 13.22
N ALA A 126 9.93 -15.97 13.68
CA ALA A 126 8.74 -16.19 12.88
C ALA A 126 7.54 -15.43 13.45
N VAL A 127 6.56 -15.17 12.58
CA VAL A 127 5.23 -14.66 12.94
C VAL A 127 4.24 -15.77 12.63
N VAL A 128 3.38 -16.09 13.59
CA VAL A 128 2.36 -17.15 13.47
C VAL A 128 0.98 -16.49 13.56
N THR A 129 0.03 -16.97 12.76
CA THR A 129 -1.33 -16.43 12.66
C THR A 129 -2.39 -17.54 12.58
N GLY A 130 -3.66 -17.23 12.86
CA GLY A 130 -4.78 -18.16 12.64
C GLY A 130 -5.24 -18.93 13.88
N LYS A 131 -5.54 -20.23 13.74
CA LYS A 131 -6.07 -21.11 14.81
C LYS A 131 -5.10 -21.31 15.98
N ASP A 132 -3.82 -20.99 15.76
CA ASP A 132 -2.79 -20.94 16.79
C ASP A 132 -2.87 -19.66 17.66
N CYS A 133 -3.80 -18.74 17.34
CA CYS A 133 -4.13 -17.56 18.13
C CYS A 133 -5.51 -17.73 18.77
N PRO A 134 -5.64 -17.77 20.11
CA PRO A 134 -6.84 -18.28 20.77
C PRO A 134 -8.16 -17.48 20.63
N HIS A 135 -8.22 -16.35 19.89
CA HIS A 135 -9.32 -15.36 20.06
C HIS A 135 -9.84 -14.60 18.81
N ILE A 136 -9.80 -15.15 17.58
CA ILE A 136 -10.37 -14.43 16.42
C ILE A 136 -11.91 -14.49 16.44
N ARG A 137 -12.55 -13.34 16.72
CA ARG A 137 -13.91 -12.98 16.27
C ARG A 137 -13.77 -11.77 15.35
N GLU A 138 -14.03 -11.95 14.06
CA GLU A 138 -13.78 -10.95 13.02
C GLU A 138 -14.75 -9.76 13.14
N LYS A 139 -14.22 -8.59 13.54
CA LYS A 139 -14.84 -7.28 13.31
C LYS A 139 -13.94 -6.48 12.37
N GLY A 140 -14.50 -5.77 11.39
CA GLY A 140 -13.74 -5.12 10.30
C GLY A 140 -12.54 -4.27 10.73
N ALA A 141 -12.68 -3.46 11.79
CA ALA A 141 -11.57 -2.64 12.30
C ALA A 141 -10.40 -3.46 12.89
N LEU A 142 -10.67 -4.65 13.45
CA LEU A 142 -9.63 -5.56 13.94
C LEU A 142 -8.94 -6.28 12.78
N LYS A 143 -9.66 -6.57 11.69
CA LYS A 143 -9.11 -7.20 10.49
C LYS A 143 -8.06 -6.31 9.81
N ASN A 144 -8.33 -5.01 9.69
CA ASN A 144 -7.37 -4.07 9.12
C ASN A 144 -6.09 -3.96 9.96
N LYS A 145 -6.21 -3.84 11.28
CA LYS A 145 -5.05 -3.83 12.19
C LYS A 145 -4.25 -5.12 12.06
N TYR A 146 -4.93 -6.26 12.06
CA TYR A 146 -4.30 -7.56 11.84
C TYR A 146 -3.50 -7.60 10.53
N ASN A 147 -4.12 -7.25 9.40
CA ASN A 147 -3.47 -7.27 8.08
C ASN A 147 -2.23 -6.36 8.03
N ILE A 148 -2.32 -5.15 8.59
CA ILE A 148 -1.20 -4.21 8.66
C ILE A 148 -0.03 -4.81 9.44
N TRP A 149 -0.31 -5.39 10.61
CA TRP A 149 0.72 -5.96 11.47
C TRP A 149 1.35 -7.21 10.88
N THR A 150 0.56 -8.12 10.30
CA THR A 150 1.10 -9.32 9.67
C THR A 150 1.97 -8.99 8.47
N ASP A 151 1.52 -8.07 7.61
CA ASP A 151 2.30 -7.67 6.43
C ASP A 151 3.55 -6.90 6.80
N GLY A 152 3.43 -5.94 7.73
CA GLY A 152 4.58 -5.15 8.19
C GLY A 152 5.65 -6.02 8.85
N LEU A 153 5.27 -6.99 9.67
CA LEU A 153 6.23 -7.93 10.27
C LEU A 153 6.84 -8.88 9.22
N ASN A 154 6.05 -9.38 8.27
CA ASN A 154 6.59 -10.17 7.16
C ASN A 154 7.61 -9.36 6.34
N ALA A 155 7.29 -8.10 6.04
CA ALA A 155 8.20 -7.18 5.35
C ALA A 155 9.52 -6.96 6.10
N LEU A 156 9.48 -6.82 7.43
CA LEU A 156 10.69 -6.71 8.27
C LEU A 156 11.54 -7.98 8.22
N LEU A 157 10.89 -9.14 8.14
CA LEU A 157 11.55 -10.45 8.05
C LEU A 157 11.97 -10.83 6.63
N GLY A 158 11.81 -9.93 5.65
CA GLY A 158 12.10 -10.21 4.25
C GLY A 158 11.17 -11.25 3.61
N LYS A 159 9.99 -11.46 4.18
CA LYS A 159 8.94 -12.35 3.68
C LYS A 159 7.90 -11.58 2.88
N GLU A 160 7.19 -12.30 2.03
CA GLU A 160 6.11 -11.74 1.23
C GLU A 160 4.93 -11.26 2.11
N MET A 161 4.33 -10.13 1.73
CA MET A 161 3.10 -9.61 2.32
C MET A 161 1.89 -10.26 1.64
N THR A 162 1.12 -11.08 2.37
CA THR A 162 0.11 -11.97 1.78
C THR A 162 -1.32 -11.64 2.18
N SER A 163 -1.53 -10.60 3.00
CA SER A 163 -2.88 -10.25 3.46
C SER A 163 -3.81 -9.80 2.33
N GLU A 164 -5.12 -9.90 2.56
CA GLU A 164 -6.16 -9.39 1.66
C GLU A 164 -6.00 -7.88 1.42
N LEU A 165 -5.54 -7.13 2.43
CA LEU A 165 -5.31 -5.70 2.29
C LEU A 165 -4.19 -5.40 1.28
N THR A 166 -3.09 -6.17 1.31
CA THR A 166 -2.01 -5.99 0.33
C THR A 166 -2.45 -6.36 -1.07
N LYS A 167 -3.25 -7.41 -1.24
CA LYS A 167 -3.82 -7.77 -2.56
C LYS A 167 -4.73 -6.65 -3.09
N SER A 168 -5.59 -6.11 -2.24
CA SER A 168 -6.48 -5.00 -2.59
C SER A 168 -5.72 -3.72 -2.95
N ASP A 169 -4.73 -3.36 -2.14
CA ASP A 169 -3.88 -2.18 -2.38
C ASP A 169 -3.09 -2.34 -3.69
N MET A 170 -2.54 -3.54 -3.95
CA MET A 170 -1.82 -3.86 -5.18
C MET A 170 -2.72 -3.67 -6.40
N ASP A 171 -3.91 -4.26 -6.40
CA ASP A 171 -4.84 -4.14 -7.52
C ASP A 171 -5.25 -2.68 -7.78
N THR A 172 -5.55 -1.94 -6.71
CA THR A 172 -5.91 -0.52 -6.79
C THR A 172 -4.78 0.32 -7.37
N LEU A 173 -3.58 0.20 -6.80
CA LEU A 173 -2.43 1.04 -7.16
C LEU A 173 -1.91 0.72 -8.55
N VAL A 174 -1.82 -0.56 -8.91
CA VAL A 174 -1.44 -0.97 -10.28
C VAL A 174 -2.47 -0.51 -11.29
N THR A 175 -3.76 -0.63 -10.99
CA THR A 175 -4.84 -0.15 -11.89
C THR A 175 -4.75 1.35 -12.09
N MET A 176 -4.51 2.12 -11.03
CA MET A 176 -4.35 3.57 -11.13
C MET A 176 -3.11 3.95 -11.95
N GLU A 177 -1.96 3.33 -11.69
CA GLU A 177 -0.73 3.61 -12.45
C GLU A 177 -0.88 3.21 -13.92
N LEU A 178 -1.52 2.07 -14.20
CA LEU A 178 -1.82 1.64 -15.56
C LEU A 178 -2.67 2.69 -16.28
N LYS A 179 -3.76 3.16 -15.67
CA LYS A 179 -4.60 4.23 -16.24
C LYS A 179 -3.83 5.51 -16.51
N LEU A 180 -2.91 5.90 -15.63
CA LEU A 180 -2.07 7.09 -15.83
C LEU A 180 -1.14 6.94 -17.04
N ARG A 181 -0.59 5.74 -17.30
CA ARG A 181 0.27 5.48 -18.47
C ARG A 181 -0.50 5.43 -19.79
N LEU A 182 -1.80 5.17 -19.73
CA LEU A 182 -2.67 5.02 -20.91
C LEU A 182 -3.43 6.30 -21.28
N LEU A 183 -3.21 7.41 -20.55
CA LEU A 183 -3.89 8.68 -20.85
C LEU A 183 -3.65 9.15 -22.29
N ASP A 184 -2.43 9.01 -22.81
CA ASP A 184 -2.09 9.43 -24.18
C ASP A 184 -2.63 8.47 -25.25
N LEU A 185 -3.12 7.30 -24.86
CA LEU A 185 -3.66 6.27 -25.75
C LEU A 185 -5.20 6.20 -25.69
N GLU A 186 -5.84 7.19 -25.07
CA GLU A 186 -7.29 7.22 -24.94
C GLU A 186 -7.97 7.22 -26.33
N ASN A 187 -8.90 6.28 -26.54
CA ASN A 187 -9.58 6.00 -27.81
C ASN A 187 -8.71 5.39 -28.93
N ILE A 188 -7.46 5.00 -28.64
CA ILE A 188 -6.57 4.30 -29.58
C ILE A 188 -6.70 2.79 -29.35
N GLN A 189 -6.92 2.04 -30.42
CA GLN A 189 -6.93 0.59 -30.37
C GLN A 189 -5.49 0.07 -30.15
N ILE A 190 -5.27 -0.57 -29.00
CA ILE A 190 -3.99 -1.22 -28.70
C ILE A 190 -3.94 -2.57 -29.43
N PRO A 191 -2.97 -2.82 -30.32
CA PRO A 191 -2.88 -4.09 -31.03
C PRO A 191 -2.44 -5.22 -30.09
N ASP A 192 -3.09 -6.39 -30.18
CA ASP A 192 -2.70 -7.58 -29.41
C ASP A 192 -1.34 -8.15 -29.80
N VAL A 193 -0.98 -7.98 -31.08
CA VAL A 193 0.32 -8.39 -31.62
C VAL A 193 1.20 -7.15 -31.76
N PRO A 194 2.41 -7.15 -31.16
CA PRO A 194 3.35 -6.06 -31.34
C PRO A 194 3.60 -5.80 -32.83
N PRO A 195 3.47 -4.55 -33.32
CA PRO A 195 3.75 -4.23 -34.71
C PRO A 195 5.22 -4.57 -35.04
N PRO A 196 5.52 -5.02 -36.27
CA PRO A 196 6.88 -5.40 -36.63
C PRO A 196 7.81 -4.19 -36.53
N VAL A 197 8.90 -4.34 -35.78
CA VAL A 197 9.94 -3.31 -35.69
C VAL A 197 10.60 -3.17 -37.06
N PRO A 198 10.63 -1.97 -37.67
CA PRO A 198 11.28 -1.77 -38.97
C PRO A 198 12.78 -2.05 -38.87
N LYS A 199 13.40 -2.43 -39.99
CA LYS A 199 14.86 -2.58 -40.05
C LYS A 199 15.51 -1.26 -39.66
N VAL A 200 16.63 -1.33 -38.94
CA VAL A 200 17.44 -0.14 -38.66
C VAL A 200 17.78 0.56 -39.98
N PRO A 201 17.74 1.91 -40.03
CA PRO A 201 18.13 2.65 -41.22
C PRO A 201 19.55 2.27 -41.69
N SER A 202 19.78 2.29 -43.00
CA SER A 202 21.10 2.02 -43.57
C SER A 202 22.13 3.12 -43.29
N THR A 203 21.65 4.32 -42.95
CA THR A 203 22.49 5.48 -42.63
C THR A 203 21.96 6.17 -41.37
N TYR A 204 22.84 6.87 -40.66
CA TYR A 204 22.50 7.71 -39.50
C TYR A 204 22.42 9.20 -39.88
N ASP A 205 22.15 9.48 -41.15
CA ASP A 205 21.92 10.84 -41.65
C ASP A 205 20.50 11.25 -41.27
N PHE A 206 20.37 11.82 -40.07
CA PHE A 206 19.07 12.19 -39.53
C PHE A 206 18.41 13.28 -40.38
N VAL A 207 17.10 13.13 -40.62
CA VAL A 207 16.29 14.09 -41.41
C VAL A 207 16.19 15.45 -40.71
N TYR A 208 16.31 15.47 -39.38
CA TYR A 208 16.27 16.68 -38.57
C TYR A 208 17.59 16.86 -37.84
N ASP A 209 18.08 18.10 -37.85
CA ASP A 209 19.22 18.50 -37.04
C ASP A 209 18.72 18.99 -35.67
N PHE A 210 19.09 18.26 -34.62
CA PHE A 210 18.76 18.62 -33.24
C PHE A 210 19.76 19.61 -32.63
N SER A 211 20.79 20.05 -33.37
CA SER A 211 21.78 21.00 -32.87
C SER A 211 21.32 22.48 -32.92
N GLN A 212 20.13 22.77 -33.43
CA GLN A 212 19.61 24.14 -33.61
C GLN A 212 18.54 24.54 -32.58
N GLN A 213 18.72 24.21 -31.29
CA GLN A 213 17.86 24.71 -30.20
C GLN A 213 18.68 25.27 -29.04
N HIS A 214 19.03 26.57 -29.13
CA HIS A 214 18.75 27.66 -28.17
C HIS A 214 19.79 28.80 -28.29
N THR A 215 19.38 29.92 -28.90
CA THR A 215 19.66 31.27 -28.38
C THR A 215 18.33 31.95 -28.11
#